data_AF-X1L1H5-F1
#
_entry.id   AF-X1L1H5-F1
#
_cell.length_a   1.000
_cell.length_b   1.000
_cell.length_c   1.000
_cell.angle_alpha   90.00
_cell.angle_beta   90.00
_cell.angle_gamma   90.00
#
_symmetry.space_group_name_H-M   'P 1'
#
loop_
_entity.id
_entity.type
_entity.pdbx_description
1 polymer ?
#
loop_
_entity_poly.entity_id
_entity_poly.type
_entity_poly.pdbx_seq_one_letter_code
_entity_poly.pdbx_strand_id
1 'polypeptide(L)'
;MPPEITEEAEYRVIRYPLDVARPAPGARIDLWGDSLTAYTNGTLAGCFIRLDSPSADAIPINEFNPYKYTKGWTRFYLETTAQAGRYLRLHIGRAASAEASVQITATAPTPAFYTIRSDKDVHFTGAIITNAKADEDLVGLLSSKIRIVGLAIQSDQQLHYRAIFWRRDTFENIDLDLDSFISEQDLDLVAIGYQIAGAGQWYAALTSLNIDYEDEDESNELHVSLQNLSAAAKIAGAAGEVTLLIAYELRA
;
A
#
# COMPACT_ATOMS: atom_id res chain seq x y z
N MET A 1 41.55 20.03 39.55
CA MET A 1 41.29 19.43 38.23
C MET A 1 39.80 19.19 38.14
N PRO A 2 39.10 19.71 37.13
CA PRO A 2 37.74 19.28 36.84
C PRO A 2 37.78 17.81 36.38
N PRO A 3 36.76 16.99 36.70
CA PRO A 3 36.67 15.63 36.20
C PRO A 3 36.57 15.64 34.67
N GLU A 4 37.33 14.75 34.06
CA GLU A 4 37.35 14.45 32.64
C GLU A 4 35.93 13.99 32.24
N ILE A 5 35.22 14.84 31.48
CA ILE A 5 33.91 14.48 30.92
C ILE A 5 34.20 13.48 29.82
N THR A 6 34.10 12.19 30.12
CA THR A 6 34.08 11.14 29.11
C THR A 6 32.82 11.34 28.28
N GLU A 7 32.99 11.75 27.04
CA GLU A 7 31.95 11.90 26.03
C GLU A 7 31.30 10.52 25.80
N GLU A 8 30.26 10.20 26.58
CA GLU A 8 29.55 8.94 26.40
C GLU A 8 28.66 9.02 25.15
N ALA A 9 28.86 8.11 24.21
CA ALA A 9 28.16 8.08 22.92
C ALA A 9 26.62 8.26 23.04
N GLU A 10 26.05 9.10 22.16
CA GLU A 10 24.62 9.47 22.08
C GLU A 10 23.68 8.27 21.83
N TYR A 11 24.20 7.20 21.27
CA TYR A 11 23.48 5.94 21.09
C TYR A 11 24.44 4.75 21.16
N ARG A 12 23.89 3.56 21.40
CA ARG A 12 24.62 2.30 21.28
C ARG A 12 23.81 1.25 20.54
N VAL A 13 24.49 0.53 19.65
CA VAL A 13 23.93 -0.65 18.98
C VAL A 13 24.61 -1.89 19.52
N ILE A 14 23.84 -2.80 20.11
CA ILE A 14 24.35 -4.06 20.68
C ILE A 14 23.68 -5.22 19.98
N ARG A 15 24.46 -6.25 19.65
CA ARG A 15 23.97 -7.50 19.06
C ARG A 15 24.08 -8.64 20.07
N TYR A 16 23.00 -9.38 20.24
CA TYR A 16 22.89 -10.55 21.09
C TYR A 16 22.61 -11.79 20.22
N PRO A 17 23.42 -12.86 20.32
CA PRO A 17 23.06 -14.13 19.73
C PRO A 17 21.81 -14.69 20.44
N LEU A 18 20.94 -15.32 19.66
CA LEU A 18 19.74 -16.00 20.16
C LEU A 18 19.91 -17.51 20.24
N ASP A 19 21.10 -18.06 20.00
CA ASP A 19 21.36 -19.51 20.03
C ASP A 19 21.00 -20.16 21.39
N VAL A 20 21.12 -19.40 22.48
CA VAL A 20 20.79 -19.83 23.84
C VAL A 20 19.74 -18.89 24.42
N ALA A 21 18.71 -19.46 25.03
CA ALA A 21 17.69 -18.70 25.72
C ALA A 21 18.27 -17.93 26.91
N ARG A 22 17.75 -16.73 27.16
CA ARG A 22 17.97 -15.95 28.38
C ARG A 22 16.67 -16.06 29.19
N PRO A 23 16.58 -17.00 30.15
CA PRO A 23 15.34 -17.24 30.89
C PRO A 23 15.01 -16.04 31.79
N ALA A 24 13.75 -15.93 32.20
CA ALA A 24 13.30 -14.94 33.16
C ALA A 24 14.13 -15.01 34.46
N PRO A 25 14.51 -13.87 35.08
CA PRO A 25 14.10 -12.50 34.76
C PRO A 25 14.97 -11.78 33.71
N GLY A 26 15.80 -12.53 32.96
CA GLY A 26 16.66 -12.02 31.89
C GLY A 26 18.11 -11.78 32.31
N ALA A 27 18.97 -11.57 31.32
CA ALA A 27 20.36 -11.22 31.54
C ALA A 27 20.51 -9.72 31.82
N ARG A 28 21.16 -9.35 32.92
CA ARG A 28 21.41 -7.95 33.30
C ARG A 28 22.35 -7.27 32.32
N ILE A 29 21.98 -6.09 31.86
CA ILE A 29 22.76 -5.21 30.99
C ILE A 29 22.80 -3.83 31.64
N ASP A 30 23.99 -3.43 32.11
CA ASP A 30 24.23 -2.12 32.70
C ASP A 30 24.46 -1.08 31.60
N LEU A 31 23.36 -0.55 31.08
CA LEU A 31 23.39 0.47 30.06
C LEU A 31 22.28 1.49 30.28
N TRP A 32 22.69 2.74 30.47
CA TRP A 32 21.76 3.86 30.52
C TRP A 32 21.18 4.19 29.15
N GLY A 33 19.87 4.44 29.11
CA GLY A 33 19.13 4.86 27.92
C GLY A 33 17.72 5.35 28.24
N ASP A 34 17.06 5.96 27.25
CA ASP A 34 15.67 6.43 27.32
C ASP A 34 14.78 5.89 26.19
N SER A 35 15.39 5.25 25.20
CA SER A 35 14.74 4.67 24.04
C SER A 35 15.44 3.37 23.63
N LEU A 36 14.65 2.40 23.18
CA LEU A 36 15.12 1.09 22.74
C LEU A 36 14.36 0.66 21.49
N THR A 37 15.09 0.34 20.44
CA THR A 37 14.55 -0.25 19.21
C THR A 37 15.22 -1.61 18.98
N ALA A 38 14.42 -2.63 18.74
CA ALA A 38 14.88 -3.99 18.50
C ALA A 38 14.73 -4.39 17.03
N TYR A 39 15.71 -5.12 16.52
CA TYR A 39 15.71 -5.77 15.21
C TYR A 39 16.17 -7.21 15.37
N THR A 40 15.60 -8.14 14.62
CA THR A 40 16.05 -9.54 14.61
C THR A 40 15.95 -10.11 13.21
N ASN A 41 16.79 -11.10 12.90
CA ASN A 41 16.63 -11.94 11.71
C ASN A 41 15.85 -13.25 12.00
N GLY A 42 15.27 -13.36 13.20
CA GLY A 42 14.34 -14.41 13.65
C GLY A 42 12.99 -13.82 14.04
N THR A 43 12.47 -14.16 15.22
CA THR A 43 11.24 -13.60 15.79
C THR A 43 11.53 -12.76 17.05
N LEU A 44 10.75 -11.69 17.24
CA LEU A 44 10.74 -10.92 18.49
C LEU A 44 9.80 -11.53 19.55
N ALA A 45 8.91 -12.44 19.15
CA ALA A 45 8.01 -13.12 20.08
C ALA A 45 8.83 -13.94 21.10
N GLY A 46 8.52 -13.74 22.39
CA GLY A 46 9.27 -14.35 23.49
C GLY A 46 10.57 -13.63 23.86
N CYS A 47 10.80 -12.42 23.34
CA CYS A 47 11.84 -11.52 23.85
C CYS A 47 11.21 -10.42 24.72
N PHE A 48 11.75 -10.22 25.93
CA PHE A 48 11.24 -9.24 26.88
C PHE A 48 12.36 -8.38 27.44
N ILE A 49 12.03 -7.16 27.86
CA ILE A 49 12.90 -6.32 28.68
C ILE A 49 12.25 -6.01 30.02
N ARG A 50 13.05 -5.94 31.08
CA ARG A 50 12.66 -5.36 32.38
C ARG A 50 13.60 -4.20 32.70
N LEU A 51 13.05 -3.06 33.09
CA LEU A 51 13.85 -1.85 33.34
C LEU A 51 14.23 -1.75 34.81
N ASP A 52 15.51 -1.44 35.05
CA ASP A 52 16.17 -1.20 36.35
C ASP A 52 16.13 -2.34 37.38
N SER A 53 15.08 -3.17 37.39
CA SER A 53 14.86 -4.26 38.33
C SER A 53 14.45 -5.56 37.62
N PRO A 54 14.95 -6.74 38.06
CA PRO A 54 14.48 -8.03 37.55
C PRO A 54 13.05 -8.35 38.03
N SER A 55 12.54 -7.62 39.02
CA SER A 55 11.16 -7.73 39.51
C SER A 55 10.19 -6.76 38.83
N ALA A 56 10.66 -5.91 37.94
CA ALA A 56 9.80 -5.02 37.16
C ALA A 56 8.97 -5.81 36.13
N ASP A 57 7.93 -5.21 35.57
CA ASP A 57 7.10 -5.84 34.56
C ASP A 57 7.92 -6.27 33.34
N ALA A 58 7.60 -7.45 32.79
CA ALA A 58 8.19 -7.93 31.55
C ALA A 58 7.53 -7.19 30.39
N ILE A 59 8.29 -6.38 29.67
CA ILE A 59 7.80 -5.64 28.51
C ILE A 59 8.08 -6.46 27.25
N PRO A 60 7.05 -7.00 26.58
CA PRO A 60 7.22 -7.78 25.35
C PRO A 60 7.74 -6.91 24.21
N ILE A 61 8.90 -7.25 23.65
CA ILE A 61 9.55 -6.48 22.58
C ILE A 61 8.75 -6.57 21.27
N ASN A 62 8.01 -7.65 21.03
CA ASN A 62 7.15 -7.78 19.85
C ASN A 62 5.94 -6.83 19.85
N GLU A 63 5.53 -6.34 21.02
CA GLU A 63 4.39 -5.43 21.17
C GLU A 63 4.84 -3.98 21.40
N PHE A 64 5.97 -3.79 22.09
CA PHE A 64 6.49 -2.48 22.47
C PHE A 64 7.86 -2.22 21.82
N ASN A 65 7.87 -2.05 20.50
CA ASN A 65 9.06 -1.72 19.71
C ASN A 65 8.73 -0.71 18.60
N PRO A 66 9.23 0.54 18.67
CA PRO A 66 10.20 1.04 19.63
C PRO A 66 9.60 1.26 21.03
N TYR A 67 10.41 1.06 22.06
CA TYR A 67 10.10 1.40 23.44
C TYR A 67 10.69 2.77 23.80
N LYS A 68 9.89 3.67 24.38
CA LYS A 68 10.32 5.00 24.85
C LYS A 68 9.92 5.20 26.31
N TYR A 69 10.86 5.62 27.17
CA TYR A 69 10.61 5.91 28.58
C TYR A 69 11.28 7.22 29.00
N THR A 70 10.46 8.24 29.26
CA THR A 70 10.90 9.62 29.49
C THR A 70 11.73 9.82 30.76
N LYS A 71 11.66 8.91 31.74
CA LYS A 71 12.52 8.95 32.93
C LYS A 71 13.90 8.34 32.71
N GLY A 72 14.11 7.64 31.60
CA GLY A 72 15.29 6.82 31.35
C GLY A 72 15.39 5.62 32.29
N TRP A 73 16.34 4.73 32.00
CA TRP A 73 16.75 3.62 32.86
C TRP A 73 18.27 3.59 32.93
N THR A 74 18.83 3.01 33.98
CA THR A 74 20.28 2.84 34.15
C THR A 74 20.77 1.46 33.73
N ARG A 75 19.85 0.49 33.69
CA ARG A 75 20.08 -0.90 33.31
C ARG A 75 18.78 -1.53 32.85
N PHE A 76 18.88 -2.65 32.15
CA PHE A 76 17.74 -3.48 31.83
C PHE A 76 18.11 -4.96 31.88
N TYR A 77 17.10 -5.82 31.97
CA TYR A 77 17.25 -7.28 31.94
C TYR A 77 16.61 -7.78 30.65
N LEU A 78 17.40 -8.50 29.84
CA LEU A 78 16.96 -9.03 28.55
C LEU A 78 16.62 -10.51 28.65
N GLU A 79 15.35 -10.83 28.42
CA GLU A 79 14.85 -12.19 28.28
C GLU A 79 14.71 -12.54 26.81
N THR A 80 15.12 -13.74 26.40
CA THR A 80 15.03 -14.19 25.00
C THR A 80 14.76 -15.68 24.92
N THR A 81 13.94 -16.11 23.97
CA THR A 81 13.82 -17.52 23.56
C THR A 81 15.00 -17.96 22.69
N ALA A 82 15.34 -19.25 22.74
CA ALA A 82 16.38 -19.82 21.90
C ALA A 82 15.91 -19.90 20.43
N GLN A 83 16.71 -19.35 19.52
CA GLN A 83 16.51 -19.34 18.07
C GLN A 83 17.86 -19.57 17.38
N ALA A 84 18.13 -20.81 16.99
CA ALA A 84 19.42 -21.22 16.43
C ALA A 84 19.82 -20.40 15.19
N GLY A 85 21.04 -19.88 15.19
CA GLY A 85 21.61 -19.08 14.11
C GLY A 85 21.02 -17.67 13.96
N ARG A 86 20.16 -17.23 14.89
CA ARG A 86 19.51 -15.91 14.87
C ARG A 86 20.14 -14.95 15.85
N TYR A 87 19.88 -13.66 15.65
CA TYR A 87 20.37 -12.61 16.53
C TYR A 87 19.33 -11.53 16.76
N LEU A 88 19.40 -10.92 17.95
CA LEU A 88 18.70 -9.71 18.30
C LEU A 88 19.70 -8.55 18.26
N ARG A 89 19.31 -7.42 17.68
CA ARG A 89 20.07 -6.18 17.66
C ARG A 89 19.23 -5.12 18.37
N LEU A 90 19.80 -4.48 19.38
CA LEU A 90 19.18 -3.41 20.15
C LEU A 90 19.89 -2.10 19.82
N HIS A 91 19.14 -1.10 19.38
CA HIS A 91 19.57 0.29 19.28
C HIS A 91 19.04 1.05 20.49
N ILE A 92 19.93 1.60 21.31
CA ILE A 92 19.60 2.25 22.59
C ILE A 92 20.03 3.71 22.51
N GLY A 93 19.08 4.64 22.63
CA GLY A 93 19.31 6.08 22.54
C GLY A 93 19.42 6.77 23.91
N ARG A 94 19.96 8.00 23.91
CA ARG A 94 20.20 8.89 25.05
C ARG A 94 19.80 10.33 24.69
N ALA A 95 18.95 11.00 25.50
CA ALA A 95 18.36 12.34 25.28
C ALA A 95 19.34 13.42 24.77
N ALA A 96 18.98 14.41 23.93
CA ALA A 96 17.67 14.91 23.52
C ALA A 96 17.69 15.25 22.02
N SER A 97 16.97 14.46 21.21
CA SER A 97 16.24 15.08 20.11
C SER A 97 14.85 15.39 20.65
N ALA A 98 14.50 16.67 20.63
CA ALA A 98 13.12 17.12 20.68
C ALA A 98 12.39 16.61 19.43
N GLU A 99 12.20 15.29 19.34
CA GLU A 99 11.05 14.79 18.63
C GLU A 99 9.92 14.95 19.62
N ALA A 100 9.18 16.06 19.47
CA ALA A 100 7.80 16.06 19.88
C ALA A 100 7.24 14.69 19.52
N SER A 101 6.77 13.94 20.51
CA SER A 101 5.96 12.77 20.30
C SER A 101 4.65 13.24 19.66
N VAL A 102 4.72 13.65 18.41
CA VAL A 102 3.64 13.37 17.49
C VAL A 102 3.69 11.85 17.43
N GLN A 103 2.70 11.19 18.04
CA GLN A 103 2.27 9.91 17.50
C GLN A 103 1.89 10.20 16.04
N ILE A 104 2.88 10.23 15.16
CA ILE A 104 2.63 9.73 13.83
C ILE A 104 2.57 8.23 14.12
N THR A 105 1.38 7.75 14.51
CA THR A 105 0.87 6.59 13.80
C THR A 105 1.07 7.00 12.36
N ALA A 106 2.23 6.64 11.79
CA ALA A 106 2.36 6.62 10.36
C ALA A 106 1.48 5.45 9.99
N THR A 107 0.16 5.67 10.06
CA THR A 107 -0.72 5.28 8.99
C THR A 107 0.12 5.62 7.78
N ALA A 108 0.66 4.60 7.12
CA ALA A 108 1.32 4.80 5.84
C ALA A 108 0.42 5.80 5.12
N PRO A 109 0.96 6.97 4.69
CA PRO A 109 0.11 8.05 4.21
C PRO A 109 -0.87 7.38 3.27
N THR A 110 -2.18 7.45 3.58
CA THR A 110 -3.19 6.85 2.73
C THR A 110 -2.81 7.32 1.34
N PRO A 111 -2.40 6.40 0.45
CA PRO A 111 -1.80 6.83 -0.80
C PRO A 111 -2.77 7.81 -1.43
N ALA A 112 -2.23 8.92 -1.94
CA ALA A 112 -3.06 10.03 -2.43
C ALA A 112 -4.10 9.54 -3.45
N PHE A 113 -3.83 8.40 -4.08
CA PHE A 113 -4.78 7.59 -4.83
C PHE A 113 -4.29 6.13 -4.86
N TYR A 114 -5.21 5.21 -5.07
CA TYR A 114 -5.00 3.80 -5.38
C TYR A 114 -5.21 3.56 -6.88
N THR A 115 -4.87 2.37 -7.37
CA THR A 115 -5.07 2.00 -8.78
C THR A 115 -5.68 0.63 -8.93
N ILE A 116 -6.58 0.48 -9.89
CA ILE A 116 -7.08 -0.80 -10.41
C ILE A 116 -6.83 -0.85 -11.91
N ARG A 117 -6.51 -2.03 -12.44
CA ARG A 117 -6.10 -2.20 -13.83
C ARG A 117 -6.75 -3.44 -14.44
N SER A 118 -7.19 -3.33 -15.69
CA SER A 118 -7.62 -4.49 -16.46
C SER A 118 -6.42 -5.35 -16.90
N ASP A 119 -6.58 -6.67 -16.89
CA ASP A 119 -5.63 -7.60 -17.45
C ASP A 119 -5.91 -7.81 -18.94
N LYS A 120 -4.91 -7.58 -19.81
CA LYS A 120 -5.06 -7.74 -21.26
C LYS A 120 -5.37 -9.18 -21.69
N ASP A 121 -4.99 -10.15 -20.86
CA ASP A 121 -5.13 -11.58 -21.16
C ASP A 121 -6.48 -12.12 -20.68
N VAL A 122 -7.23 -11.34 -19.89
CA VAL A 122 -8.53 -11.72 -19.32
C VAL A 122 -9.64 -10.80 -19.80
N HIS A 123 -9.45 -9.48 -19.64
CA HIS A 123 -10.45 -8.46 -19.90
C HIS A 123 -10.32 -7.90 -21.32
N PHE A 124 -11.46 -7.59 -21.93
CA PHE A 124 -11.56 -7.00 -23.27
C PHE A 124 -10.83 -7.82 -24.35
N THR A 125 -10.79 -9.15 -24.20
CA THR A 125 -10.04 -10.05 -25.10
C THR A 125 -10.71 -10.24 -26.47
N GLY A 126 -12.03 -10.03 -26.52
CA GLY A 126 -12.85 -10.12 -27.72
C GLY A 126 -12.65 -8.96 -28.70
N ALA A 127 -13.22 -9.13 -29.89
CA ALA A 127 -13.36 -8.05 -30.85
C ALA A 127 -14.51 -7.12 -30.41
N ILE A 128 -14.33 -5.82 -30.57
CA ILE A 128 -15.37 -4.82 -30.27
C ILE A 128 -15.65 -4.06 -31.57
N ILE A 129 -16.75 -4.41 -32.23
CA ILE A 129 -17.19 -3.73 -33.46
C ILE A 129 -17.64 -2.30 -33.15
N THR A 130 -17.76 -1.47 -34.18
CA THR A 130 -18.23 -0.09 -34.05
C THR A 130 -19.54 0.00 -33.27
N ASN A 131 -19.57 0.90 -32.29
CA ASN A 131 -20.64 1.15 -31.32
C ASN A 131 -20.97 -0.01 -30.37
N ALA A 132 -20.33 -1.17 -30.50
CA ALA A 132 -20.45 -2.22 -29.50
C ALA A 132 -19.58 -1.91 -28.28
N LYS A 133 -19.94 -2.53 -27.15
CA LYS A 133 -19.18 -2.51 -25.91
C LYS A 133 -18.76 -3.92 -25.50
N ALA A 134 -17.67 -4.00 -24.76
CA ALA A 134 -17.34 -5.16 -23.94
C ALA A 134 -17.43 -4.74 -22.47
N ASP A 135 -17.95 -5.63 -21.64
CA ASP A 135 -18.30 -5.40 -20.24
C ASP A 135 -17.39 -6.22 -19.36
N GLU A 136 -16.84 -5.60 -18.32
CA GLU A 136 -15.88 -6.24 -17.42
C GLU A 136 -16.04 -5.75 -15.99
N ASP A 137 -15.91 -6.67 -15.04
CA ASP A 137 -15.86 -6.41 -13.61
C ASP A 137 -14.40 -6.44 -13.14
N LEU A 138 -13.86 -5.27 -12.82
CA LEU A 138 -12.48 -5.20 -12.36
C LEU A 138 -12.43 -5.42 -10.85
N VAL A 139 -11.84 -6.54 -10.45
CA VAL A 139 -11.68 -6.92 -9.04
C VAL A 139 -10.56 -6.13 -8.33
N GLY A 140 -10.78 -5.80 -7.06
CA GLY A 140 -9.73 -5.25 -6.18
C GLY A 140 -9.93 -3.80 -5.75
N LEU A 141 -11.17 -3.29 -5.76
CA LEU A 141 -11.45 -2.05 -5.02
C LEU A 141 -11.28 -2.31 -3.52
N LEU A 142 -10.79 -1.29 -2.81
CA LEU A 142 -10.64 -1.35 -1.35
C LEU A 142 -11.88 -0.86 -0.60
N SER A 143 -12.89 -0.38 -1.32
CA SER A 143 -14.15 0.15 -0.81
C SER A 143 -15.18 0.12 -1.93
N SER A 144 -16.45 -0.13 -1.62
CA SER A 144 -17.57 0.04 -2.55
C SER A 144 -17.84 1.50 -2.88
N LYS A 145 -17.31 2.45 -2.08
CA LYS A 145 -17.41 3.89 -2.30
C LYS A 145 -16.04 4.48 -2.56
N ILE A 146 -15.85 4.96 -3.78
CA ILE A 146 -14.59 5.57 -4.22
C ILE A 146 -14.86 6.85 -5.03
N ARG A 147 -13.80 7.57 -5.32
CA ARG A 147 -13.78 8.65 -6.29
C ARG A 147 -12.73 8.35 -7.34
N ILE A 148 -13.13 8.23 -8.60
CA ILE A 148 -12.21 8.07 -9.71
C ILE A 148 -11.59 9.45 -10.02
N VAL A 149 -10.26 9.51 -9.95
CA VAL A 149 -9.46 10.73 -10.12
C VAL A 149 -8.62 10.73 -11.39
N GLY A 150 -8.46 9.57 -12.03
CA GLY A 150 -7.76 9.45 -13.29
C GLY A 150 -8.05 8.16 -14.03
N LEU A 151 -7.83 8.21 -15.33
CA LEU A 151 -8.04 7.10 -16.26
C LEU A 151 -6.87 7.08 -17.24
N ALA A 152 -6.30 5.91 -17.53
CA ALA A 152 -5.29 5.74 -18.56
C ALA A 152 -5.59 4.51 -19.41
N ILE A 153 -5.31 4.61 -20.69
CA ILE A 153 -5.50 3.53 -21.66
C ILE A 153 -4.20 3.28 -22.40
N GLN A 154 -3.94 2.00 -22.65
CA GLN A 154 -2.86 1.49 -23.48
C GLN A 154 -3.45 0.49 -24.45
N SER A 155 -3.19 0.63 -25.75
CA SER A 155 -3.83 -0.17 -26.81
C SER A 155 -2.87 -0.44 -27.96
N ASP A 156 -2.93 -1.64 -28.55
CA ASP A 156 -2.18 -1.93 -29.79
C ASP A 156 -2.73 -1.19 -31.01
N GLN A 157 -4.00 -0.78 -30.96
CA GLN A 157 -4.68 -0.07 -32.04
C GLN A 157 -4.98 1.37 -31.64
N GLN A 158 -4.78 2.31 -32.56
CA GLN A 158 -5.16 3.71 -32.41
C GLN A 158 -6.67 3.88 -32.67
N LEU A 159 -7.50 3.53 -31.69
CA LEU A 159 -8.94 3.65 -31.80
C LEU A 159 -9.50 4.65 -30.77
N HIS A 160 -10.60 5.27 -31.15
CA HIS A 160 -11.48 6.04 -30.28
C HIS A 160 -12.34 5.10 -29.43
N TYR A 161 -12.11 5.11 -28.12
CA TYR A 161 -12.88 4.35 -27.14
C TYR A 161 -13.66 5.27 -26.19
N ARG A 162 -14.69 4.72 -25.56
CA ARG A 162 -15.38 5.31 -24.43
C ARG A 162 -15.41 4.30 -23.27
N ALA A 163 -14.94 4.73 -22.11
CA ALA A 163 -15.14 3.99 -20.87
C ALA A 163 -16.46 4.41 -20.24
N ILE A 164 -17.31 3.45 -19.88
CA ILE A 164 -18.61 3.67 -19.25
C ILE A 164 -18.59 2.98 -17.90
N PHE A 165 -18.92 3.70 -16.83
CA PHE A 165 -18.93 3.18 -15.47
C PHE A 165 -20.35 2.92 -15.00
N TRP A 166 -20.56 1.77 -14.36
CA TRP A 166 -21.86 1.31 -13.89
C TRP A 166 -21.82 1.06 -12.38
N ARG A 167 -22.97 1.20 -11.70
CA ARG A 167 -23.09 0.90 -10.26
C ARG A 167 -23.27 -0.59 -9.97
N ARG A 168 -23.53 -1.40 -11.00
CA ARG A 168 -23.86 -2.83 -10.89
C ARG A 168 -23.27 -3.63 -12.06
N ASP A 169 -23.07 -4.91 -11.81
CA ASP A 169 -22.61 -5.94 -12.75
C ASP A 169 -23.59 -6.32 -13.88
N THR A 170 -24.78 -5.73 -13.92
CA THR A 170 -25.79 -6.09 -14.94
C THR A 170 -25.51 -5.46 -16.31
N PHE A 171 -24.76 -4.34 -16.34
CA PHE A 171 -24.41 -3.59 -17.56
C PHE A 171 -25.60 -3.24 -18.49
N GLU A 172 -26.79 -3.19 -17.92
CA GLU A 172 -28.04 -2.90 -18.62
C GLU A 172 -28.23 -1.39 -18.81
N ASN A 173 -28.83 -1.02 -19.93
CA ASN A 173 -29.12 0.37 -20.35
C ASN A 173 -30.46 0.45 -21.08
N ILE A 174 -31.47 -0.23 -20.54
CA ILE A 174 -32.78 -0.38 -21.18
C ILE A 174 -33.93 0.15 -20.33
N ASP A 175 -33.70 0.41 -19.05
CA ASP A 175 -34.72 0.88 -18.11
C ASP A 175 -34.13 1.97 -17.21
N LEU A 176 -34.48 3.23 -17.48
CA LEU A 176 -33.99 4.39 -16.72
C LEU A 176 -34.27 4.32 -15.20
N ASP A 177 -35.22 3.49 -14.76
CA ASP A 177 -35.54 3.30 -13.34
C ASP A 177 -34.64 2.24 -12.66
N LEU A 178 -33.95 1.40 -13.46
CA LEU A 178 -33.03 0.34 -13.01
C LEU A 178 -31.58 0.56 -13.47
N ASP A 179 -31.39 1.33 -14.53
CA ASP A 179 -30.13 1.54 -15.21
C ASP A 179 -29.15 2.23 -14.27
N SER A 180 -28.02 1.57 -14.07
CA SER A 180 -27.03 1.93 -13.07
C SER A 180 -25.89 2.74 -13.68
N PHE A 181 -26.18 3.65 -14.61
CA PHE A 181 -25.16 4.49 -15.24
C PHE A 181 -24.61 5.55 -14.28
N ILE A 182 -23.28 5.70 -14.23
CA ILE A 182 -22.61 6.71 -13.40
C ILE A 182 -22.04 7.83 -14.27
N SER A 183 -21.16 7.46 -15.18
CA SER A 183 -20.38 8.41 -15.97
C SER A 183 -19.78 7.70 -17.18
N GLU A 184 -19.47 8.50 -18.20
CA GLU A 184 -18.68 8.06 -19.34
C GLU A 184 -17.48 8.97 -19.52
N GLN A 185 -16.35 8.41 -19.95
CA GLN A 185 -15.11 9.13 -20.20
C GLN A 185 -14.59 8.80 -21.59
N ASP A 186 -14.25 9.85 -22.33
CA ASP A 186 -13.84 9.75 -23.72
C ASP A 186 -12.33 9.51 -23.85
N LEU A 187 -11.96 8.37 -24.42
CA LEU A 187 -10.59 7.91 -24.58
C LEU A 187 -10.25 7.83 -26.07
N ASP A 188 -10.16 9.01 -26.69
CA ASP A 188 -9.89 9.15 -28.11
C ASP A 188 -8.38 9.06 -28.42
N LEU A 189 -7.87 7.85 -28.67
CA LEU A 189 -6.46 7.68 -29.08
C LEU A 189 -6.16 8.27 -30.47
N VAL A 190 -7.17 8.56 -31.28
CA VAL A 190 -6.98 9.24 -32.57
C VAL A 190 -6.68 10.72 -32.34
N ALA A 191 -7.36 11.36 -31.38
CA ALA A 191 -7.17 12.77 -31.07
C ALA A 191 -6.04 13.06 -30.08
N ILE A 192 -5.96 12.30 -28.98
CA ILE A 192 -5.04 12.58 -27.86
C ILE A 192 -3.96 11.49 -27.66
N GLY A 193 -4.02 10.40 -28.42
CA GLY A 193 -3.11 9.29 -28.28
C GLY A 193 -1.69 9.60 -28.77
N TYR A 194 -0.70 8.99 -28.13
CA TYR A 194 0.70 9.06 -28.54
C TYR A 194 1.37 7.69 -28.47
N GLN A 195 2.49 7.54 -29.19
CA GLN A 195 3.38 6.36 -29.12
C GLN A 195 4.73 6.76 -28.51
N ILE A 196 5.30 5.87 -27.71
CA ILE A 196 6.66 6.05 -27.18
C ILE A 196 7.64 5.75 -28.32
N ALA A 197 8.48 6.73 -28.68
CA ALA A 197 9.42 6.64 -29.81
C ALA A 197 8.77 6.36 -31.19
N GLY A 198 7.48 6.66 -31.36
CA GLY A 198 6.78 6.59 -32.65
C GLY A 198 6.52 5.15 -33.16
N ALA A 199 6.51 4.15 -32.28
CA ALA A 199 6.24 2.77 -32.65
C ALA A 199 5.50 2.01 -31.54
N GLY A 200 4.80 0.95 -31.93
CA GLY A 200 4.12 0.03 -31.01
C GLY A 200 2.78 0.56 -30.51
N GLN A 201 2.59 0.50 -29.19
CA GLN A 201 1.32 0.77 -28.53
C GLN A 201 1.00 2.27 -28.45
N TRP A 202 -0.29 2.54 -28.36
CA TRP A 202 -0.88 3.86 -28.19
C TRP A 202 -1.26 4.06 -26.72
N TYR A 203 -0.98 5.26 -26.23
CA TYR A 203 -1.19 5.66 -24.84
C TYR A 203 -2.02 6.94 -24.79
N ALA A 204 -2.96 7.01 -23.85
CA ALA A 204 -3.61 8.25 -23.46
C ALA A 204 -3.98 8.20 -21.97
N ALA A 205 -4.12 9.38 -21.36
CA ALA A 205 -4.56 9.49 -19.98
C ALA A 205 -5.42 10.74 -19.78
N LEU A 206 -6.43 10.61 -18.94
CA LEU A 206 -7.25 11.68 -18.40
C LEU A 206 -6.91 11.82 -16.92
N THR A 207 -6.52 13.02 -16.52
CA THR A 207 -6.16 13.34 -15.13
C THR A 207 -7.13 14.34 -14.55
N SER A 208 -7.15 14.47 -13.22
CA SER A 208 -8.01 15.44 -12.52
C SER A 208 -9.50 15.19 -12.73
N LEU A 209 -9.87 13.91 -12.86
CA LEU A 209 -11.27 13.50 -12.84
C LEU A 209 -11.81 13.64 -11.42
N ASN A 210 -13.13 13.73 -11.31
CA ASN A 210 -13.82 13.85 -10.03
C ASN A 210 -15.16 13.11 -10.12
N ILE A 211 -15.10 11.80 -10.38
CA ILE A 211 -16.26 10.96 -10.58
C ILE A 211 -16.48 10.15 -9.31
N ASP A 212 -17.63 10.37 -8.66
CA ASP A 212 -18.00 9.57 -7.51
C ASP A 212 -18.59 8.25 -7.96
N TYR A 213 -18.03 7.15 -7.46
CA TYR A 213 -18.44 5.79 -7.77
C TYR A 213 -18.93 5.10 -6.51
N GLU A 214 -20.08 4.45 -6.63
CA GLU A 214 -20.65 3.56 -5.63
C GLU A 214 -21.01 2.27 -6.34
N ASP A 215 -20.38 1.20 -5.91
CA ASP A 215 -20.78 -0.16 -6.19
C ASP A 215 -22.00 -0.47 -5.30
N GLU A 216 -23.16 -0.67 -5.95
CA GLU A 216 -24.44 -0.95 -5.30
C GLU A 216 -24.65 -2.44 -4.97
N ASP A 217 -23.85 -3.35 -5.53
CA ASP A 217 -23.91 -4.77 -5.21
C ASP A 217 -22.98 -5.18 -4.05
N GLU A 218 -22.12 -4.25 -3.62
CA GLU A 218 -21.15 -4.40 -2.52
C GLU A 218 -20.10 -5.49 -2.79
N SER A 219 -19.83 -5.81 -4.06
CA SER A 219 -18.80 -6.76 -4.49
C SER A 219 -17.36 -6.27 -4.28
N ASN A 220 -17.17 -4.95 -4.16
CA ASN A 220 -15.88 -4.25 -4.27
C ASN A 220 -15.22 -4.44 -5.65
N GLU A 221 -16.03 -4.41 -6.70
CA GLU A 221 -15.62 -4.44 -8.09
C GLU A 221 -15.89 -3.09 -8.76
N LEU A 222 -15.12 -2.79 -9.81
CA LEU A 222 -15.38 -1.66 -10.69
C LEU A 222 -16.03 -2.17 -11.97
N HIS A 223 -17.33 -1.94 -12.13
CA HIS A 223 -18.08 -2.32 -13.32
C HIS A 223 -17.82 -1.30 -14.43
N VAL A 224 -17.18 -1.76 -15.51
CA VAL A 224 -16.80 -0.90 -16.62
C VAL A 224 -17.07 -1.54 -17.97
N SER A 225 -17.64 -0.76 -18.87
CA SER A 225 -17.69 -1.11 -20.28
C SER A 225 -16.68 -0.31 -21.08
N LEU A 226 -16.04 -0.97 -22.05
CA LEU A 226 -15.25 -0.31 -23.08
C LEU A 226 -16.01 -0.36 -24.41
N GLN A 227 -16.52 0.79 -24.84
CA GLN A 227 -17.19 0.93 -26.13
C GLN A 227 -16.22 1.40 -27.20
N ASN A 228 -16.29 0.81 -28.40
CA ASN A 228 -15.51 1.26 -29.55
C ASN A 228 -16.34 2.24 -30.39
N LEU A 229 -15.87 3.47 -30.56
CA LEU A 229 -16.51 4.50 -31.36
C LEU A 229 -15.86 4.67 -32.75
N SER A 230 -14.76 3.95 -33.00
CA SER A 230 -14.09 3.98 -34.29
C SER A 230 -14.87 3.21 -35.34
N ALA A 231 -14.77 3.66 -36.60
CA ALA A 231 -15.29 2.92 -37.75
C ALA A 231 -14.59 1.56 -37.94
N ALA A 232 -13.35 1.42 -37.49
CA ALA A 232 -12.64 0.14 -37.44
C ALA A 232 -12.95 -0.59 -36.13
N ALA A 233 -13.08 -1.92 -36.19
CA ALA A 233 -13.25 -2.74 -35.00
C ALA A 233 -11.93 -2.87 -34.21
N LYS A 234 -12.05 -2.99 -32.89
CA LYS A 234 -10.99 -3.57 -32.07
C LYS A 234 -10.88 -5.06 -32.42
N ILE A 235 -9.66 -5.52 -32.67
CA ILE A 235 -9.34 -6.90 -33.00
C ILE A 235 -9.30 -7.74 -31.71
N ALA A 236 -9.63 -9.02 -31.81
CA ALA A 236 -9.51 -9.95 -30.69
C ALA A 236 -8.06 -10.43 -30.49
N GLY A 237 -7.72 -10.80 -29.25
CA GLY A 237 -6.42 -11.37 -28.90
C GLY A 237 -5.23 -10.43 -29.09
N ALA A 238 -4.04 -11.01 -29.27
CA ALA A 238 -2.75 -10.33 -29.17
C ALA A 238 -2.50 -9.16 -30.17
N ALA A 239 -3.35 -8.98 -31.19
CA ALA A 239 -3.23 -7.88 -32.15
C ALA A 239 -4.13 -6.67 -31.81
N GLY A 240 -4.99 -6.82 -30.82
CA GLY A 240 -5.88 -5.77 -30.33
C GLY A 240 -5.90 -5.74 -28.81
N GLU A 241 -4.75 -5.96 -28.17
CA GLU A 241 -4.66 -5.87 -26.72
C GLU A 241 -4.98 -4.45 -26.27
N VAL A 242 -5.71 -4.35 -25.17
CA VAL A 242 -6.04 -3.07 -24.53
C VAL A 242 -5.99 -3.24 -23.02
N THR A 243 -5.43 -2.26 -22.32
CA THR A 243 -5.54 -2.18 -20.87
C THR A 243 -6.06 -0.82 -20.45
N LEU A 244 -6.95 -0.85 -19.46
CA LEU A 244 -7.49 0.31 -18.78
C LEU A 244 -6.92 0.36 -17.36
N LEU A 245 -6.43 1.51 -16.93
CA LEU A 245 -5.98 1.78 -15.57
C LEU A 245 -6.82 2.90 -14.99
N ILE A 246 -7.39 2.67 -13.82
CA ILE A 246 -8.22 3.61 -13.09
C ILE A 246 -7.48 3.99 -11.81
N ALA A 247 -7.25 5.29 -11.62
CA ALA A 247 -6.76 5.85 -10.36
C ALA A 247 -7.95 6.35 -9.54
N TYR A 248 -8.01 5.99 -8.26
CA TYR A 248 -9.13 6.32 -7.39
C TYR A 248 -8.73 6.67 -5.95
N GLU A 249 -9.56 7.44 -5.27
CA GLU A 249 -9.45 7.76 -3.85
C GLU A 249 -10.59 7.07 -3.07
N LEU A 250 -10.35 6.74 -1.81
CA LEU A 250 -11.42 6.21 -0.95
C LEU A 250 -12.35 7.35 -0.53
N ARG A 251 -13.66 7.12 -0.62
CA ARG A 251 -14.67 8.00 -0.04
C ARG A 251 -15.00 7.50 1.38
N ALA A 252 -15.07 8.44 2.32
CA ALA A 252 -15.54 8.21 3.69
C ALA A 252 -17.08 8.17 3.76
#